data_AF-L9VZC0-F1
#
_entry.id   AF-L9VZC0-F1
#
_cell.length_a   1.000
_cell.length_b   1.000
_cell.length_c   1.000
_cell.angle_alpha   90.00
_cell.angle_beta   90.00
_cell.angle_gamma   90.00
#
_symmetry.space_group_name_H-M   'P 1'
#
loop_
_entity.id
_entity.type
_entity.pdbx_description
1 polymer ?
#
loop_
_entity_poly.entity_id
_entity_poly.type
_entity_poly.pdbx_seq_one_letter_code
_entity_poly.pdbx_strand_id
1 'polypeptide(L)'
;MSTDDESFHPLGREWEGELEEMLDDTEYDSDLGMKMAQDAMRVTKGELSEAEFHEMYHDDVMEEFGVDDRPTEAAYEQAQEAQKGTATRMLEAFEGDGEQSRRETMKKMGAGAAAVGLGAWATVDDGPETNLAAADGDDGGSNEGTQLGMVIDLERCDGCLSCVAACQEENQTDQGVNWMYVLDYREPGQDEPGASRNRLVRPCQHCTDAPCEKVCPTTARHTRDKDGLVLTDYDVCIGCRYCQVACPYGVNYFQWDEPDVSTDEIEEMHSDMDGDHMVDDRDRWVDSRAPRGVMSKCTMCPTRQDGHMGDEYRGTTACEEACPPEAINFGDMNDPDSKPQRYLRNVVQTRAERMVDGESPNRENVQESYDFLEGDIELLDMEYLEDGDHDEIEAALFIQGELDADDLSLDDEELREIVIDILGGADALEDLDEEELGTLADILLGDADEGDADADDREAANDAIDAVITNAEDGVQNVVDRYESREITPAEVEESLLILDGEEEPWVSEDGITDESTAQQVLEAYAGGEASTFKLLEEVGTNPNVTYVGNEPGPEAEQVDGPVAYSDIGQTDNRKDVLDESTVGDFGVSL
;
A
#
# COMPACT_ATOMS: atom_id res chain seq x y z
N MET A 1 -32.43 28.05 -14.89
CA MET A 1 -31.35 27.89 -15.88
C MET A 1 -31.73 26.66 -16.71
N SER A 2 -31.51 26.68 -18.03
CA SER A 2 -31.79 25.53 -18.88
C SER A 2 -30.84 24.39 -18.50
N THR A 3 -31.31 23.16 -18.58
CA THR A 3 -30.54 21.91 -18.40
C THR A 3 -29.48 21.68 -19.48
N ASP A 4 -29.26 22.66 -20.36
CA ASP A 4 -28.27 22.63 -21.45
C ASP A 4 -26.91 23.24 -21.01
N ASP A 5 -26.73 23.49 -19.71
CA ASP A 5 -25.59 24.20 -19.12
C ASP A 5 -24.84 23.37 -18.05
N GLU A 6 -25.10 22.07 -17.92
CA GLU A 6 -24.39 21.19 -16.98
C GLU A 6 -23.36 20.33 -17.73
N SER A 7 -22.10 20.35 -17.27
CA SER A 7 -21.04 19.44 -17.72
C SER A 7 -21.48 18.00 -17.54
N PHE A 8 -21.19 17.11 -18.49
CA PHE A 8 -21.38 15.68 -18.22
C PHE A 8 -20.23 15.11 -17.40
N HIS A 9 -19.03 15.68 -17.55
CA HIS A 9 -17.83 15.22 -16.86
C HIS A 9 -17.81 15.74 -15.40
N PRO A 10 -17.52 14.89 -14.39
CA PRO A 10 -17.51 15.29 -12.98
C PRO A 10 -16.48 16.38 -12.64
N LEU A 11 -15.36 16.42 -13.37
CA LEU A 11 -14.36 17.49 -13.28
C LEU A 11 -14.77 18.80 -13.97
N GLY A 12 -16.06 19.02 -14.26
CA GLY A 12 -16.58 20.31 -14.72
C GLY A 12 -16.35 20.64 -16.21
N ARG A 13 -16.88 21.79 -16.62
CA ARG A 13 -16.93 22.22 -18.04
C ARG A 13 -15.60 22.67 -18.61
N GLU A 14 -14.70 23.20 -17.77
CA GLU A 14 -13.37 23.61 -18.22
C GLU A 14 -12.57 22.37 -18.65
N TRP A 15 -12.56 21.34 -17.80
CA TRP A 15 -11.97 20.04 -18.13
C TRP A 15 -12.62 19.39 -19.36
N GLU A 16 -13.95 19.47 -19.50
CA GLU A 16 -14.65 18.98 -20.69
C GLU A 16 -14.12 19.66 -21.97
N GLY A 17 -13.91 20.98 -21.93
CA GLY A 17 -13.36 21.74 -23.05
C GLY A 17 -11.89 21.40 -23.36
N GLU A 18 -11.08 21.15 -22.34
CA GLU A 18 -9.70 20.69 -22.51
C GLU A 18 -9.65 19.28 -23.11
N LEU A 19 -10.54 18.38 -22.70
CA LEU A 19 -10.70 17.06 -23.29
C LEU A 19 -11.09 17.13 -24.78
N GLU A 20 -11.99 18.05 -25.13
CA GLU A 20 -12.39 18.30 -26.52
C GLU A 20 -11.23 18.84 -27.35
N GLU A 21 -10.52 19.88 -26.88
CA GLU A 21 -9.33 20.43 -27.56
C GLU A 21 -8.23 19.36 -27.72
N MET A 22 -8.05 18.53 -26.69
CA MET A 22 -7.14 17.40 -26.75
C MET A 22 -7.52 16.38 -27.84
N LEU A 23 -8.81 16.07 -28.02
CA LEU A 23 -9.24 15.19 -29.09
C LEU A 23 -9.11 15.84 -30.48
N ASP A 24 -9.36 17.14 -30.59
CA ASP A 24 -9.19 17.91 -31.84
C ASP A 24 -7.75 17.89 -32.36
N ASP A 25 -6.76 17.73 -31.46
CA ASP A 25 -5.35 17.57 -31.82
C ASP A 25 -5.00 16.16 -32.34
N THR A 26 -5.94 15.22 -32.30
CA THR A 26 -5.78 13.87 -32.85
C THR A 26 -6.28 13.77 -34.29
N GLU A 27 -6.05 12.62 -34.93
CA GLU A 27 -6.64 12.36 -36.25
C GLU A 27 -8.09 11.83 -36.17
N TYR A 28 -8.63 11.66 -34.96
CA TYR A 28 -9.91 11.03 -34.71
C TYR A 28 -11.05 12.03 -34.48
N ASP A 29 -12.30 11.60 -34.72
CA ASP A 29 -13.50 12.42 -34.52
C ASP A 29 -13.72 12.76 -33.03
N SER A 30 -13.59 14.05 -32.68
CA SER A 30 -13.76 14.56 -31.32
C SER A 30 -15.23 14.55 -30.86
N ASP A 31 -16.17 14.92 -31.74
CA ASP A 31 -17.62 14.90 -31.46
C ASP A 31 -18.08 13.49 -31.08
N LEU A 32 -17.63 12.47 -31.81
CA LEU A 32 -17.92 11.07 -31.54
C LEU A 32 -17.33 10.64 -30.18
N GLY A 33 -16.08 11.02 -29.89
CA GLY A 33 -15.41 10.69 -28.63
C GLY A 33 -16.11 11.28 -27.40
N MET A 34 -16.47 12.56 -27.46
CA MET A 34 -17.19 13.25 -26.40
C MET A 34 -18.57 12.64 -26.16
N LYS A 35 -19.31 12.34 -27.23
CA LYS A 35 -20.64 11.75 -27.13
C LYS A 35 -20.62 10.31 -26.60
N MET A 36 -19.64 9.50 -27.03
CA MET A 36 -19.42 8.16 -26.51
C MET A 36 -19.05 8.18 -25.03
N ALA A 37 -18.20 9.13 -24.59
CA ALA A 37 -17.86 9.28 -23.18
C ALA A 37 -19.08 9.64 -22.32
N GLN A 38 -19.91 10.57 -22.78
CA GLN A 38 -21.16 10.93 -22.10
C GLN A 38 -22.10 9.74 -21.95
N ASP A 39 -22.32 8.99 -23.03
CA ASP A 39 -23.20 7.83 -22.99
C ASP A 39 -22.59 6.65 -22.22
N ALA A 40 -21.27 6.48 -22.19
CA ALA A 40 -20.61 5.49 -21.36
C ALA A 40 -20.88 5.75 -19.85
N MET A 41 -20.91 7.01 -19.42
CA MET A 41 -21.32 7.37 -18.05
C MET A 41 -22.82 7.11 -17.81
N ARG A 42 -23.67 7.19 -18.84
CA ARG A 42 -25.07 6.76 -18.73
C ARG A 42 -25.17 5.24 -18.59
N VAL A 43 -24.26 4.47 -19.21
CA VAL A 43 -24.18 3.02 -18.99
C VAL A 43 -23.82 2.73 -17.54
N THR A 44 -22.82 3.42 -16.97
CA THR A 44 -22.43 3.18 -15.56
C THR A 44 -23.51 3.56 -14.55
N LYS A 45 -24.38 4.51 -14.90
CA LYS A 45 -25.56 4.86 -14.10
C LYS A 45 -26.75 3.91 -14.29
N GLY A 46 -26.64 2.92 -15.18
CA GLY A 46 -27.74 2.01 -15.54
C GLY A 46 -28.85 2.67 -16.37
N GLU A 47 -28.60 3.84 -16.95
CA GLU A 47 -29.56 4.56 -17.80
C GLU A 47 -29.58 4.08 -19.25
N LEU A 48 -28.54 3.34 -19.66
CA LEU A 48 -28.35 2.73 -20.96
C LEU A 48 -27.70 1.36 -20.75
N SER A 49 -28.13 0.30 -21.43
CA SER A 49 -27.39 -0.96 -21.35
C SER A 49 -26.13 -0.92 -22.22
N GLU A 50 -25.10 -1.68 -21.83
CA GLU A 50 -23.85 -1.75 -22.59
C GLU A 50 -24.06 -2.28 -24.02
N ALA A 51 -24.95 -3.26 -24.18
CA ALA A 51 -25.32 -3.79 -25.49
C ALA A 51 -25.98 -2.72 -26.39
N GLU A 52 -26.94 -1.95 -25.86
CA GLU A 52 -27.55 -0.83 -26.59
C GLU A 52 -26.52 0.24 -26.93
N PHE A 53 -25.58 0.52 -26.02
CA PHE A 53 -24.49 1.47 -26.24
C PHE A 53 -23.57 1.03 -27.39
N HIS A 54 -23.13 -0.23 -27.41
CA HIS A 54 -22.30 -0.75 -28.50
C HIS A 54 -23.05 -0.77 -29.82
N GLU A 55 -24.31 -1.20 -29.85
CA GLU A 55 -25.13 -1.17 -31.08
C GLU A 55 -25.31 0.27 -31.59
N MET A 56 -25.58 1.22 -30.70
CA MET A 56 -25.79 2.62 -31.04
C MET A 56 -24.59 3.26 -31.73
N TYR A 57 -23.37 2.88 -31.34
CA TYR A 57 -22.12 3.44 -31.88
C TYR A 57 -21.39 2.54 -32.87
N HIS A 58 -21.92 1.36 -33.20
CA HIS A 58 -21.22 0.39 -34.03
C HIS A 58 -20.86 0.93 -35.41
N ASP A 59 -21.84 1.51 -36.12
CA ASP A 59 -21.64 2.02 -37.47
C ASP A 59 -20.65 3.21 -37.49
N ASP A 60 -20.76 4.13 -36.53
CA ASP A 60 -19.88 5.30 -36.41
C ASP A 60 -18.43 4.88 -36.08
N VAL A 61 -18.26 3.92 -35.15
CA VAL A 61 -16.93 3.38 -34.78
C VAL A 61 -16.30 2.59 -35.94
N MET A 62 -17.08 1.80 -36.66
CA MET A 62 -16.60 1.10 -37.85
C MET A 62 -16.23 2.05 -38.99
N GLU A 63 -16.93 3.17 -39.15
CA GLU A 63 -16.59 4.21 -40.13
C GLU A 63 -15.28 4.92 -39.77
N GLU A 64 -15.09 5.24 -38.50
CA GLU A 64 -13.92 5.98 -37.99
C GLU A 64 -12.66 5.12 -37.92
N PHE A 65 -12.72 3.99 -37.20
CA PHE A 65 -11.55 3.19 -36.85
C PHE A 65 -11.35 2.00 -37.80
N GLY A 66 -12.37 1.62 -38.57
CA GLY A 66 -12.35 0.41 -39.42
C GLY A 66 -12.38 -0.90 -38.64
N VAL A 67 -12.54 -0.83 -37.31
CA VAL A 67 -12.59 -1.93 -36.36
C VAL A 67 -13.54 -1.57 -35.23
N ASP A 68 -14.33 -2.55 -34.82
CA ASP A 68 -15.15 -2.49 -33.62
C ASP A 68 -15.19 -3.90 -33.03
N ASP A 69 -14.23 -4.17 -32.16
CA ASP A 69 -14.11 -5.46 -31.48
C ASP A 69 -14.97 -5.52 -30.21
N ARG A 70 -15.76 -4.47 -29.94
CA ARG A 70 -16.69 -4.45 -28.81
C ARG A 70 -17.81 -5.47 -29.04
N PRO A 71 -18.21 -6.20 -27.98
CA PRO A 71 -19.25 -7.21 -28.09
C PRO A 71 -20.59 -6.62 -28.55
N THR A 72 -21.21 -7.28 -29.52
CA THR A 72 -22.56 -6.95 -30.01
C THR A 72 -23.66 -7.49 -29.10
N GLU A 73 -24.87 -6.95 -29.17
CA GLU A 73 -26.04 -7.44 -28.42
C GLU A 73 -26.24 -8.96 -28.55
N ALA A 74 -26.06 -9.52 -29.76
CA ALA A 74 -26.16 -10.96 -30.00
C ALA A 74 -25.04 -11.78 -29.32
N ALA A 75 -23.86 -11.19 -29.08
CA ALA A 75 -22.79 -11.79 -28.29
C ALA A 75 -23.11 -11.73 -26.79
N TYR A 76 -23.66 -10.60 -26.31
CA TYR A 76 -24.15 -10.46 -24.94
C TYR A 76 -25.26 -11.46 -24.60
N GLU A 77 -26.28 -11.57 -25.45
CA GLU A 77 -27.39 -12.51 -25.26
C GLU A 77 -26.90 -13.96 -25.21
N GLN A 78 -25.98 -14.35 -26.11
CA GLN A 78 -25.40 -15.69 -26.11
C GLN A 78 -24.61 -15.98 -24.83
N ALA A 79 -23.88 -15.01 -24.32
CA ALA A 79 -23.08 -15.20 -23.13
C ALA A 79 -23.94 -15.25 -21.84
N GLN A 80 -25.00 -14.44 -21.76
CA GLN A 80 -26.00 -14.55 -20.69
C GLN A 80 -26.73 -15.91 -20.71
N GLU A 81 -27.08 -16.42 -21.90
CA GLU A 81 -27.67 -17.76 -22.05
C GLU A 81 -26.67 -18.87 -21.62
N ALA A 82 -25.38 -18.71 -21.91
CA ALA A 82 -24.34 -19.64 -21.51
C ALA A 82 -24.14 -19.68 -19.99
N GLN A 83 -24.17 -18.53 -19.30
CA GLN A 83 -24.12 -18.46 -17.83
C GLN A 83 -25.36 -19.09 -17.18
N LYS A 84 -26.57 -18.76 -17.65
CA LYS A 84 -27.83 -19.41 -17.18
C LYS A 84 -27.82 -20.92 -17.39
N GLY A 85 -27.30 -21.38 -18.53
CA GLY A 85 -27.14 -22.80 -18.84
C GLY A 85 -26.08 -23.50 -17.99
N THR A 86 -25.12 -22.77 -17.44
CA THR A 86 -24.05 -23.29 -16.56
C THR A 86 -24.53 -23.36 -15.11
N ALA A 87 -25.21 -22.32 -14.61
CA ALA A 87 -25.89 -22.32 -13.31
C ALA A 87 -26.95 -23.42 -13.22
N THR A 88 -27.75 -23.61 -14.28
CA THR A 88 -28.74 -24.69 -14.36
C THR A 88 -28.09 -26.07 -14.33
N ARG A 89 -26.97 -26.28 -15.04
CA ARG A 89 -26.21 -27.54 -15.01
C ARG A 89 -25.56 -27.81 -13.65
N MET A 90 -25.09 -26.78 -12.95
CA MET A 90 -24.60 -26.91 -11.57
C MET A 90 -25.73 -27.29 -10.63
N LEU A 91 -26.89 -26.62 -10.70
CA LEU A 91 -28.08 -26.96 -9.91
C LEU A 91 -28.57 -28.40 -10.16
N GLU A 92 -28.62 -28.83 -11.42
CA GLU A 92 -28.96 -30.22 -11.80
C GLU A 92 -27.92 -31.24 -11.30
N ALA A 93 -26.64 -30.85 -11.19
CA ALA A 93 -25.60 -31.70 -10.60
C ALA A 93 -25.73 -31.84 -9.07
N PHE A 94 -26.41 -30.90 -8.40
CA PHE A 94 -26.75 -30.97 -6.98
C PHE A 94 -28.10 -31.66 -6.69
N GLU A 95 -29.02 -31.72 -7.66
CA GLU A 95 -30.33 -32.40 -7.54
C GLU A 95 -30.30 -33.92 -7.84
N GLY A 96 -29.11 -34.51 -8.03
CA GLY A 96 -28.95 -35.96 -8.18
C GLY A 96 -29.34 -36.73 -6.90
N ASP A 97 -30.15 -37.78 -7.04
CA ASP A 97 -30.76 -38.51 -5.91
C ASP A 97 -29.73 -38.94 -4.84
N GLY A 98 -30.09 -38.64 -3.58
CA GLY A 98 -29.19 -38.58 -2.43
C GLY A 98 -28.69 -39.93 -1.90
N GLU A 99 -27.86 -40.64 -2.68
CA GLU A 99 -27.15 -41.84 -2.21
C GLU A 99 -25.61 -41.79 -2.35
N GLN A 100 -25.00 -40.65 -2.69
CA GLN A 100 -23.53 -40.54 -2.76
C GLN A 100 -22.97 -39.49 -1.81
N SER A 101 -22.08 -39.92 -0.91
CA SER A 101 -21.43 -39.03 0.06
C SER A 101 -20.43 -38.09 -0.63
N ARG A 102 -20.29 -36.84 -0.13
CA ARG A 102 -19.36 -35.79 -0.62
C ARG A 102 -17.95 -36.30 -0.99
N ARG A 103 -17.43 -37.30 -0.26
CA ARG A 103 -16.10 -37.88 -0.49
C ARG A 103 -16.00 -38.75 -1.76
N GLU A 104 -17.12 -39.29 -2.23
CA GLU A 104 -17.20 -40.10 -3.45
C GLU A 104 -17.37 -39.25 -4.71
N THR A 105 -18.10 -38.13 -4.60
CA THR A 105 -18.20 -37.10 -5.65
C THR A 105 -16.84 -36.49 -5.98
N MET A 106 -16.06 -36.12 -4.96
CA MET A 106 -14.69 -35.60 -5.13
C MET A 106 -13.74 -36.62 -5.77
N LYS A 107 -13.93 -37.92 -5.46
CA LYS A 107 -13.13 -39.01 -6.07
C LYS A 107 -13.47 -39.26 -7.54
N LYS A 108 -14.70 -38.99 -7.98
CA LYS A 108 -15.11 -39.07 -9.38
C LYS A 108 -14.68 -37.86 -10.19
N MET A 109 -14.68 -36.66 -9.61
CA MET A 109 -14.12 -35.46 -10.23
C MET A 109 -12.60 -35.58 -10.46
N GLY A 110 -11.87 -36.15 -9.50
CA GLY A 110 -10.42 -36.40 -9.65
C GLY A 110 -10.02 -37.45 -10.69
N ALA A 111 -10.96 -38.21 -11.26
CA ALA A 111 -10.70 -39.21 -12.30
C ALA A 111 -11.35 -38.88 -13.66
N GLY A 112 -11.99 -37.71 -13.78
CA GLY A 112 -12.77 -37.30 -14.95
C GLY A 112 -12.61 -35.85 -15.38
N ALA A 113 -11.62 -35.11 -14.85
CA ALA A 113 -11.34 -33.71 -15.20
C ALA A 113 -10.69 -33.51 -16.59
N ALA A 114 -10.95 -34.41 -17.54
CA ALA A 114 -10.50 -34.29 -18.93
C ALA A 114 -11.67 -34.14 -19.93
N ALA A 115 -12.90 -33.97 -19.47
CA ALA A 115 -14.07 -33.94 -20.35
C ALA A 115 -15.21 -33.04 -19.84
N VAL A 116 -14.92 -31.76 -19.60
CA VAL A 116 -15.86 -30.67 -19.92
C VAL A 116 -15.10 -29.56 -20.64
N GLY A 117 -14.26 -29.95 -21.60
CA GLY A 117 -13.87 -29.08 -22.69
C GLY A 117 -14.96 -29.15 -23.75
N LEU A 118 -15.81 -28.12 -23.80
CA LEU A 118 -16.61 -27.74 -24.97
C LEU A 118 -17.07 -26.29 -24.77
N GLY A 119 -16.10 -25.38 -24.87
CA GLY A 119 -16.27 -23.97 -25.25
C GLY A 119 -15.44 -23.73 -26.50
N ALA A 120 -15.84 -24.39 -27.60
CA ALA A 120 -15.17 -24.32 -28.88
C ALA A 120 -15.49 -23.00 -29.60
N TRP A 121 -14.94 -21.90 -29.07
CA TRP A 121 -14.71 -20.65 -29.79
C TRP A 121 -13.28 -20.12 -29.63
N ALA A 122 -12.39 -20.86 -28.96
CA ALA A 122 -10.95 -20.67 -29.09
C ALA A 122 -10.43 -21.37 -30.36
N THR A 123 -10.50 -20.68 -31.50
CA THR A 123 -9.41 -20.67 -32.49
C THR A 123 -9.42 -19.34 -33.24
N VAL A 124 -9.07 -18.28 -32.53
CA VAL A 124 -8.24 -17.19 -33.02
C VAL A 124 -7.47 -16.70 -31.79
N ASP A 125 -6.15 -16.90 -31.80
CA ASP A 125 -5.21 -15.92 -31.22
C ASP A 125 -5.67 -14.52 -31.68
N ASP A 126 -5.67 -13.53 -30.79
CA ASP A 126 -6.03 -12.12 -31.04
C ASP A 126 -7.53 -11.73 -31.04
N GLY A 127 -8.29 -12.06 -29.98
CA GLY A 127 -9.63 -11.47 -29.77
C GLY A 127 -9.86 -11.04 -28.32
N PRO A 128 -10.57 -9.92 -28.06
CA PRO A 128 -10.72 -9.39 -26.71
C PRO A 128 -11.65 -10.22 -25.82
N GLU A 129 -11.27 -10.29 -24.55
CA GLU A 129 -12.05 -10.90 -23.48
C GLU A 129 -13.15 -9.91 -23.04
N THR A 130 -14.41 -10.36 -23.13
CA THR A 130 -15.59 -9.53 -22.85
C THR A 130 -16.06 -9.78 -21.42
N ASN A 131 -16.01 -8.77 -20.56
CA ASN A 131 -16.59 -8.84 -19.23
C ASN A 131 -18.11 -8.66 -19.28
N LEU A 132 -18.85 -9.66 -18.79
CA LEU A 132 -20.32 -9.66 -18.68
C LEU A 132 -20.80 -9.50 -17.24
N ALA A 133 -19.89 -9.15 -16.32
CA ALA A 133 -20.19 -9.07 -14.90
C ALA A 133 -21.05 -7.85 -14.51
N ALA A 134 -21.27 -6.88 -15.40
CA ALA A 134 -22.03 -5.67 -15.10
C ALA A 134 -23.57 -5.79 -15.28
N ALA A 135 -24.08 -6.96 -15.68
CA ALA A 135 -25.51 -7.16 -15.88
C ALA A 135 -26.18 -7.95 -14.74
N ASP A 136 -26.24 -7.36 -13.55
CA ASP A 136 -27.39 -7.47 -12.62
C ASP A 136 -27.13 -6.61 -11.37
N GLY A 137 -28.05 -5.69 -11.08
CA GLY A 137 -28.04 -4.91 -9.85
C GLY A 137 -28.49 -5.73 -8.63
N ASP A 138 -27.87 -5.44 -7.49
CA ASP A 138 -28.28 -5.76 -6.11
C ASP A 138 -28.65 -7.22 -5.81
N ASP A 139 -27.71 -7.99 -5.26
CA ASP A 139 -27.95 -8.77 -4.02
C ASP A 139 -26.62 -9.27 -3.42
N GLY A 140 -26.49 -9.14 -2.10
CA GLY A 140 -25.33 -9.61 -1.35
C GLY A 140 -25.17 -11.14 -1.44
N GLY A 141 -24.04 -11.59 -1.97
CA GLY A 141 -23.67 -12.99 -1.99
C GLY A 141 -22.26 -13.18 -2.54
N SER A 142 -21.31 -13.43 -1.63
CA SER A 142 -19.94 -13.94 -1.84
C SER A 142 -19.49 -14.06 -3.31
N ASN A 143 -18.72 -13.08 -3.78
CA ASN A 143 -18.02 -13.20 -5.06
C ASN A 143 -16.95 -14.29 -4.90
N GLU A 144 -17.07 -15.42 -5.61
CA GLU A 144 -16.15 -16.58 -5.50
C GLU A 144 -14.78 -16.34 -6.19
N GLY A 145 -14.47 -15.12 -6.64
CA GLY A 145 -13.22 -14.75 -7.33
C GLY A 145 -12.49 -13.57 -6.69
N THR A 146 -11.21 -13.41 -7.02
CA THR A 146 -10.37 -12.32 -6.51
C THR A 146 -10.77 -10.97 -7.12
N GLN A 147 -10.81 -9.91 -6.32
CA GLN A 147 -11.01 -8.54 -6.79
C GLN A 147 -9.96 -7.65 -6.14
N LEU A 148 -8.90 -7.32 -6.87
CA LEU A 148 -7.85 -6.46 -6.34
C LEU A 148 -8.34 -5.02 -6.21
N GLY A 149 -7.89 -4.36 -5.14
CA GLY A 149 -8.24 -2.99 -4.83
C GLY A 149 -7.32 -2.37 -3.78
N MET A 150 -7.57 -1.09 -3.47
CA MET A 150 -6.81 -0.34 -2.47
C MET A 150 -7.70 0.26 -1.39
N VAL A 151 -7.18 0.35 -0.18
CA VAL A 151 -7.71 1.16 0.91
C VAL A 151 -6.68 2.22 1.24
N ILE A 152 -7.04 3.49 1.07
CA ILE A 152 -6.12 4.63 1.24
C ILE A 152 -6.58 5.49 2.42
N ASP A 153 -5.74 5.59 3.45
CA ASP A 153 -5.97 6.44 4.62
C ASP A 153 -5.46 7.86 4.41
N LEU A 154 -6.41 8.77 4.18
CA LEU A 154 -6.12 10.19 3.94
C LEU A 154 -5.69 10.93 5.20
N GLU A 155 -6.04 10.41 6.38
CA GLU A 155 -5.64 11.01 7.66
C GLU A 155 -4.19 10.67 8.03
N ARG A 156 -3.67 9.56 7.51
CA ARG A 156 -2.26 9.17 7.63
C ARG A 156 -1.37 9.70 6.53
N CYS A 157 -1.90 9.96 5.34
CA CYS A 157 -1.11 10.51 4.25
C CYS A 157 -0.47 11.84 4.69
N ASP A 158 0.87 11.90 4.67
CA ASP A 158 1.65 13.08 5.04
C ASP A 158 2.00 13.97 3.83
N GLY A 159 1.72 13.49 2.61
CA GLY A 159 2.02 14.20 1.36
C GLY A 159 3.49 14.11 0.94
N CYS A 160 4.26 13.12 1.39
CA CYS A 160 5.69 12.95 1.06
C CYS A 160 5.98 12.63 -0.42
N LEU A 161 4.96 12.21 -1.19
CA LEU A 161 5.05 11.80 -2.60
C LEU A 161 5.90 10.54 -2.87
N SER A 162 6.33 9.79 -1.86
CA SER A 162 7.08 8.53 -2.04
C SER A 162 6.34 7.51 -2.91
N CYS A 163 5.01 7.43 -2.78
CA CYS A 163 4.17 6.57 -3.60
C CYS A 163 4.19 6.94 -5.09
N VAL A 164 4.30 8.24 -5.41
CA VAL A 164 4.40 8.74 -6.79
C VAL A 164 5.75 8.37 -7.38
N ALA A 165 6.83 8.63 -6.62
CA ALA A 165 8.19 8.32 -7.05
C ALA A 165 8.38 6.81 -7.27
N ALA A 166 7.91 5.98 -6.35
CA ALA A 166 7.98 4.52 -6.47
C ALA A 166 7.14 4.00 -7.65
N CYS A 167 5.96 4.58 -7.91
CA CYS A 167 5.17 4.22 -9.07
C CYS A 167 5.91 4.52 -10.38
N GLN A 168 6.59 5.66 -10.47
CA GLN A 168 7.43 5.98 -11.63
C GLN A 168 8.62 5.02 -11.76
N GLU A 169 9.37 4.79 -10.68
CA GLU A 169 10.55 3.94 -10.71
C GLU A 169 10.21 2.50 -11.08
N GLU A 170 9.17 1.94 -10.44
CA GLU A 170 8.66 0.61 -10.76
C GLU A 170 8.23 0.53 -12.23
N ASN A 171 7.40 1.47 -12.69
CA ASN A 171 6.79 1.36 -14.02
C ASN A 171 7.59 2.06 -15.13
N GLN A 172 8.76 2.59 -14.82
CA GLN A 172 9.66 3.30 -15.74
C GLN A 172 8.97 4.43 -16.53
N THR A 173 7.97 5.09 -15.94
CA THR A 173 7.24 6.16 -16.63
C THR A 173 8.12 7.40 -16.84
N ASP A 174 7.91 8.13 -17.94
CA ASP A 174 8.74 9.30 -18.22
C ASP A 174 8.52 10.43 -17.20
N GLN A 175 9.43 11.41 -17.19
CA GLN A 175 9.27 12.57 -16.33
C GLN A 175 7.98 13.33 -16.62
N GLY A 176 7.20 13.59 -15.56
CA GLY A 176 5.89 14.23 -15.65
C GLY A 176 4.72 13.28 -15.96
N VAL A 177 5.01 12.01 -16.24
CA VAL A 177 3.98 10.97 -16.43
C VAL A 177 3.61 10.38 -15.07
N ASN A 178 2.70 11.07 -14.38
CA ASN A 178 2.19 10.63 -13.08
C ASN A 178 0.94 9.76 -13.26
N TRP A 179 1.03 8.49 -12.86
CA TRP A 179 -0.11 7.55 -12.84
C TRP A 179 -0.95 7.62 -11.56
N MET A 180 -0.47 8.35 -10.57
CA MET A 180 -1.20 8.73 -9.37
C MET A 180 -0.85 10.16 -8.96
N TYR A 181 -1.81 10.82 -8.32
CA TYR A 181 -1.67 12.20 -7.85
C TYR A 181 -1.90 12.28 -6.35
N VAL A 182 -1.15 13.12 -5.64
CA VAL A 182 -1.48 13.51 -4.27
C VAL A 182 -1.97 14.95 -4.31
N LEU A 183 -3.22 15.16 -3.90
CA LEU A 183 -3.94 16.42 -3.99
C LEU A 183 -4.21 16.93 -2.56
N ASP A 184 -3.54 18.01 -2.16
CA ASP A 184 -3.81 18.66 -0.88
C ASP A 184 -4.99 19.62 -1.00
N TYR A 185 -5.96 19.46 -0.11
CA TYR A 185 -7.12 20.33 0.02
C TYR A 185 -7.16 21.00 1.39
N ARG A 186 -7.60 22.27 1.37
CA ARG A 186 -7.92 23.05 2.55
C ARG A 186 -9.43 23.27 2.61
N GLU A 187 -10.04 22.84 3.71
CA GLU A 187 -11.44 23.14 4.01
C GLU A 187 -11.63 24.61 4.44
N PRO A 188 -12.80 25.23 4.17
CA PRO A 188 -13.11 26.57 4.65
C PRO A 188 -12.96 26.70 6.17
N GLY A 189 -12.30 27.77 6.62
CA GLY A 189 -12.15 28.07 8.06
C GLY A 189 -11.03 27.29 8.76
N GLN A 190 -10.24 26.51 8.03
CA GLN A 190 -9.04 25.82 8.52
C GLN A 190 -7.74 26.61 8.29
N ASP A 191 -7.73 27.90 8.62
CA ASP A 191 -6.57 28.80 8.44
C ASP A 191 -5.50 28.68 9.56
N GLU A 192 -5.78 27.90 10.60
CA GLU A 192 -4.92 27.77 11.78
C GLU A 192 -3.74 26.79 11.52
N PRO A 193 -2.53 27.08 12.04
CA PRO A 193 -1.42 26.12 12.01
C PRO A 193 -1.83 24.81 12.71
N GLY A 194 -1.73 23.68 11.99
CA GLY A 194 -2.12 22.36 12.50
C GLY A 194 -3.53 21.91 12.14
N ALA A 195 -4.29 22.68 11.34
CA ALA A 195 -5.54 22.17 10.78
C ALA A 195 -5.29 20.98 9.83
N SER A 196 -6.13 19.95 9.96
CA SER A 196 -6.04 18.70 9.20
C SER A 196 -6.24 18.96 7.70
N ARG A 197 -5.16 18.90 6.91
CA ARG A 197 -5.29 18.97 5.45
C ARG A 197 -5.77 17.64 4.92
N ASN A 198 -6.75 17.69 4.03
CA ASN A 198 -7.24 16.50 3.36
C ASN A 198 -6.33 16.21 2.16
N ARG A 199 -5.65 15.07 2.15
CA ARG A 199 -4.68 14.72 1.10
C ARG A 199 -5.21 13.60 0.25
N LEU A 200 -5.96 13.92 -0.78
CA LEU A 200 -6.56 12.93 -1.66
C LEU A 200 -5.49 12.32 -2.58
N VAL A 201 -5.11 11.07 -2.32
CA VAL A 201 -4.27 10.26 -3.21
C VAL A 201 -5.15 9.65 -4.30
N ARG A 202 -5.02 10.08 -5.55
CA ARG A 202 -5.90 9.71 -6.66
C ARG A 202 -5.18 8.87 -7.73
N PRO A 203 -5.09 7.53 -7.58
CA PRO A 203 -4.66 6.61 -8.64
C PRO A 203 -5.82 6.28 -9.60
N CYS A 204 -5.57 5.40 -10.58
CA CYS A 204 -6.68 4.71 -11.26
C CYS A 204 -7.52 3.91 -10.26
N GLN A 205 -8.85 4.01 -10.37
CA GLN A 205 -9.77 3.36 -9.44
C GLN A 205 -10.10 1.90 -9.81
N HIS A 206 -9.59 1.40 -10.95
CA HIS A 206 -9.83 0.03 -11.46
C HIS A 206 -11.29 -0.40 -11.36
N CYS A 207 -12.19 0.45 -11.84
CA CYS A 207 -13.64 0.30 -11.80
C CYS A 207 -14.09 -1.07 -12.29
N THR A 208 -14.97 -1.76 -11.52
CA THR A 208 -15.62 -2.97 -12.00
C THR A 208 -16.61 -2.67 -13.14
N ASP A 209 -17.15 -1.45 -13.17
CA ASP A 209 -17.93 -0.96 -14.31
C ASP A 209 -17.22 0.21 -15.00
N ALA A 210 -16.21 -0.11 -15.79
CA ALA A 210 -15.26 0.85 -16.35
C ALA A 210 -15.82 1.54 -17.61
N PRO A 211 -16.13 2.86 -17.58
CA PRO A 211 -16.55 3.57 -18.80
C PRO A 211 -15.43 3.65 -19.85
N CYS A 212 -14.17 3.64 -19.40
CA CYS A 212 -13.00 3.66 -20.28
C CYS A 212 -12.80 2.37 -21.10
N GLU A 213 -13.30 1.22 -20.62
CA GLU A 213 -13.32 -0.06 -21.35
C GLU A 213 -14.38 -0.02 -22.45
N LYS A 214 -15.61 0.38 -22.11
CA LYS A 214 -16.77 0.44 -23.02
C LYS A 214 -16.51 1.29 -24.27
N VAL A 215 -15.78 2.40 -24.12
CA VAL A 215 -15.48 3.30 -25.25
C VAL A 215 -14.31 2.85 -26.13
N CYS A 216 -13.60 1.77 -25.79
CA CYS A 216 -12.40 1.34 -26.52
C CYS A 216 -12.79 0.53 -27.78
N PRO A 217 -12.56 1.05 -29.01
CA PRO A 217 -13.02 0.39 -30.22
C PRO A 217 -12.23 -0.88 -30.56
N THR A 218 -10.95 -0.92 -30.20
CA THR A 218 -10.06 -2.09 -30.37
C THR A 218 -10.00 -2.96 -29.14
N THR A 219 -10.78 -2.64 -28.09
CA THR A 219 -10.78 -3.39 -26.81
C THR A 219 -9.39 -3.59 -26.17
N ALA A 220 -8.44 -2.72 -26.53
CA ALA A 220 -7.12 -2.67 -25.88
C ALA A 220 -7.28 -2.42 -24.38
N ARG A 221 -8.21 -1.53 -24.01
CA ARG A 221 -8.68 -1.36 -22.63
C ARG A 221 -9.65 -2.49 -22.31
N HIS A 222 -9.34 -3.27 -21.29
CA HIS A 222 -10.13 -4.43 -20.87
C HIS A 222 -10.00 -4.67 -19.37
N THR A 223 -11.00 -5.30 -18.76
CA THR A 223 -10.88 -5.81 -17.38
C THR A 223 -10.34 -7.25 -17.39
N ARG A 224 -9.42 -7.56 -16.48
CA ARG A 224 -8.80 -8.88 -16.34
C ARG A 224 -9.67 -9.78 -15.47
N ASP A 225 -10.19 -10.87 -16.02
CA ASP A 225 -11.21 -11.72 -15.38
C ASP A 225 -10.80 -12.35 -14.04
N LYS A 226 -9.50 -12.66 -13.86
CA LYS A 226 -9.03 -13.39 -12.67
C LYS A 226 -8.99 -12.55 -11.39
N ASP A 227 -8.85 -11.23 -11.51
CA ASP A 227 -8.56 -10.33 -10.40
C ASP A 227 -9.16 -8.92 -10.53
N GLY A 228 -9.88 -8.65 -11.62
CA GLY A 228 -10.61 -7.40 -11.84
C GLY A 228 -9.74 -6.20 -12.16
N LEU A 229 -8.47 -6.38 -12.57
CA LEU A 229 -7.63 -5.27 -12.99
C LEU A 229 -8.07 -4.72 -14.35
N VAL A 230 -8.39 -3.43 -14.42
CA VAL A 230 -8.58 -2.73 -15.70
C VAL A 230 -7.21 -2.43 -16.31
N LEU A 231 -6.85 -3.05 -17.43
CA LEU A 231 -5.52 -2.96 -18.05
C LEU A 231 -5.60 -2.39 -19.47
N THR A 232 -4.44 -2.10 -20.06
CA THR A 232 -4.35 -1.76 -21.48
C THR A 232 -3.30 -2.58 -22.13
N ASP A 233 -3.71 -3.31 -23.16
CA ASP A 233 -2.79 -3.95 -24.08
C ASP A 233 -2.14 -2.89 -24.96
N TYR A 234 -0.84 -2.67 -24.75
CA TYR A 234 -0.09 -1.62 -25.43
C TYR A 234 0.18 -1.95 -26.91
N ASP A 235 0.15 -3.22 -27.31
CA ASP A 235 0.31 -3.62 -28.71
C ASP A 235 -0.98 -3.43 -29.52
N VAL A 236 -2.14 -3.46 -28.86
CA VAL A 236 -3.47 -3.30 -29.48
C VAL A 236 -3.97 -1.85 -29.43
N CYS A 237 -3.45 -1.04 -28.50
CA CYS A 237 -3.90 0.34 -28.33
C CYS A 237 -3.54 1.21 -29.54
N ILE A 238 -4.56 1.83 -30.16
CA ILE A 238 -4.38 2.74 -31.29
C ILE A 238 -4.24 4.21 -30.89
N GLY A 239 -4.31 4.53 -29.60
CA GLY A 239 -4.12 5.90 -29.14
C GLY A 239 -5.27 6.87 -29.47
N CYS A 240 -6.52 6.40 -29.59
CA CYS A 240 -7.67 7.27 -29.90
C CYS A 240 -8.14 8.17 -28.76
N ARG A 241 -7.67 7.92 -27.53
CA ARG A 241 -7.92 8.75 -26.34
C ARG A 241 -9.37 8.86 -25.87
N TYR A 242 -10.32 8.13 -26.47
CA TYR A 242 -11.71 8.10 -25.99
C TYR A 242 -11.82 7.63 -24.53
N CYS A 243 -10.95 6.70 -24.12
CA CYS A 243 -10.85 6.25 -22.73
C CYS A 243 -10.36 7.33 -21.76
N GLN A 244 -9.65 8.35 -22.24
CA GLN A 244 -9.22 9.51 -21.43
C GLN A 244 -10.42 10.38 -21.08
N VAL A 245 -11.28 10.65 -22.06
CA VAL A 245 -12.50 11.46 -21.91
C VAL A 245 -13.57 10.74 -21.08
N ALA A 246 -13.71 9.42 -21.27
CA ALA A 246 -14.70 8.63 -20.55
C ALA A 246 -14.38 8.43 -19.06
N CYS A 247 -13.14 8.67 -18.63
CA CYS A 247 -12.71 8.41 -17.27
C CYS A 247 -13.07 9.56 -16.32
N PRO A 248 -13.98 9.37 -15.36
CA PRO A 248 -14.44 10.46 -14.50
C PRO A 248 -13.35 10.99 -13.55
N TYR A 249 -12.25 10.25 -13.38
CA TYR A 249 -11.17 10.55 -12.45
C TYR A 249 -10.01 11.35 -13.07
N GLY A 250 -9.95 11.47 -14.40
CA GLY A 250 -8.87 12.19 -15.08
C GLY A 250 -7.47 11.57 -14.90
N VAL A 251 -7.38 10.24 -14.76
CA VAL A 251 -6.14 9.49 -14.40
C VAL A 251 -5.50 8.74 -15.57
N ASN A 252 -6.01 8.92 -16.78
CA ASN A 252 -5.42 8.34 -17.98
C ASN A 252 -4.41 9.32 -18.58
N TYR A 253 -3.28 8.79 -19.03
CA TYR A 253 -2.22 9.53 -19.69
C TYR A 253 -2.02 9.00 -21.11
N PHE A 254 -1.74 9.89 -22.06
CA PHE A 254 -1.37 9.52 -23.42
C PHE A 254 0.13 9.72 -23.60
N GLN A 255 0.83 8.69 -24.06
CA GLN A 255 2.27 8.74 -24.27
C GLN A 255 2.61 9.54 -25.55
N TRP A 256 2.85 10.84 -25.39
CA TRP A 256 3.09 11.76 -26.51
C TRP A 256 4.44 11.57 -27.20
N ASP A 257 5.47 11.44 -26.38
CA ASP A 257 6.87 11.39 -26.79
C ASP A 257 7.42 9.97 -26.77
N GLU A 258 8.58 9.80 -27.40
CA GLU A 258 9.30 8.53 -27.30
C GLU A 258 9.78 8.35 -25.86
N PRO A 259 9.54 7.19 -25.23
CA PRO A 259 9.89 7.04 -23.83
C PRO A 259 11.40 7.15 -23.56
N ASP A 260 11.74 7.65 -22.38
CA ASP A 260 13.11 7.92 -21.96
C ASP A 260 13.93 6.62 -21.81
N VAL A 261 13.27 5.54 -21.38
CA VAL A 261 13.86 4.21 -21.19
C VAL A 261 13.44 3.28 -22.33
N SER A 262 14.40 2.64 -23.01
CA SER A 262 14.09 1.65 -24.05
C SER A 262 13.61 0.31 -23.46
N THR A 263 12.90 -0.50 -24.26
CA THR A 263 12.45 -1.83 -23.82
C THR A 263 13.64 -2.74 -23.51
N ASP A 264 14.73 -2.64 -24.28
CA ASP A 264 15.96 -3.38 -24.06
C ASP A 264 16.59 -3.01 -22.70
N GLU A 265 16.54 -1.73 -22.31
CA GLU A 265 17.01 -1.29 -20.99
C GLU A 265 16.15 -1.83 -19.84
N ILE A 266 14.83 -1.92 -20.01
CA ILE A 266 13.92 -2.53 -19.03
C ILE A 266 14.25 -4.03 -18.87
N GLU A 267 14.41 -4.76 -19.98
CA GLU A 267 14.80 -6.17 -19.96
C GLU A 267 16.16 -6.36 -19.25
N GLU A 268 17.13 -5.47 -19.49
CA GLU A 268 18.42 -5.49 -18.81
C GLU A 268 18.31 -5.19 -17.30
N MET A 269 17.53 -4.18 -16.89
CA MET A 269 17.32 -3.82 -15.48
C MET A 269 16.64 -4.93 -14.67
N HIS A 270 15.79 -5.72 -15.33
CA HIS A 270 14.98 -6.76 -14.70
C HIS A 270 15.45 -8.18 -15.06
N SER A 271 16.69 -8.33 -15.54
CA SER A 271 17.22 -9.62 -16.02
C SER A 271 17.35 -10.72 -14.96
N ASP A 272 17.31 -10.34 -13.68
CA ASP A 272 17.36 -11.25 -12.52
C ASP A 272 15.97 -11.70 -12.03
N MET A 273 14.88 -11.23 -12.67
CA MET A 273 13.50 -11.57 -12.33
C MET A 273 13.06 -12.89 -13.00
N ASP A 274 12.06 -13.56 -12.40
CA ASP A 274 11.52 -14.82 -12.91
C ASP A 274 10.57 -14.63 -14.13
N GLY A 275 10.35 -13.38 -14.56
CA GLY A 275 9.54 -13.00 -15.72
C GLY A 275 9.94 -11.65 -16.32
N ASP A 276 9.10 -11.12 -17.21
CA ASP A 276 9.28 -9.80 -17.83
C ASP A 276 8.41 -8.77 -17.11
N HIS A 277 9.00 -7.63 -16.74
CA HIS A 277 8.35 -6.53 -16.03
C HIS A 277 7.40 -5.70 -16.92
N MET A 278 7.23 -6.07 -18.17
CA MET A 278 6.29 -5.43 -19.10
C MET A 278 5.01 -6.24 -19.30
N VAL A 279 5.05 -7.55 -19.10
CA VAL A 279 3.96 -8.45 -19.50
C VAL A 279 3.21 -9.04 -18.32
N ASP A 280 1.95 -9.39 -18.56
CA ASP A 280 1.19 -10.24 -17.64
C ASP A 280 1.44 -11.73 -17.90
N ASP A 281 0.79 -12.57 -17.10
CA ASP A 281 0.79 -14.04 -17.24
C ASP A 281 0.27 -14.58 -18.60
N ARG A 282 -0.24 -13.72 -19.48
CA ARG A 282 -0.70 -14.04 -20.84
C ARG A 282 0.30 -13.56 -21.91
N ASP A 283 1.49 -13.14 -21.50
CA ASP A 283 2.53 -12.55 -22.36
C ASP A 283 2.06 -11.27 -23.11
N ARG A 284 1.11 -10.52 -22.53
CA ARG A 284 0.62 -9.26 -23.13
C ARG A 284 1.28 -8.06 -22.48
N TRP A 285 1.75 -7.10 -23.29
CA TRP A 285 2.34 -5.88 -22.77
C TRP A 285 1.28 -4.98 -22.13
N VAL A 286 1.20 -5.01 -20.81
CA VAL A 286 0.17 -4.31 -20.02
C VAL A 286 0.73 -3.56 -18.81
N ASP A 287 2.02 -3.69 -18.54
CA ASP A 287 2.70 -3.07 -17.42
C ASP A 287 3.92 -2.27 -17.86
N SER A 288 4.51 -1.53 -16.91
CA SER A 288 5.60 -0.61 -17.18
C SER A 288 5.19 0.46 -18.21
N ARG A 289 6.18 1.14 -18.79
CA ARG A 289 5.97 2.34 -19.58
C ARG A 289 5.43 2.04 -20.98
N ALA A 290 4.33 2.71 -21.31
CA ALA A 290 3.71 2.58 -22.62
C ALA A 290 4.63 3.10 -23.75
N PRO A 291 4.56 2.52 -24.95
CA PRO A 291 5.23 3.08 -26.12
C PRO A 291 4.54 4.37 -26.58
N ARG A 292 5.23 5.13 -27.43
CA ARG A 292 4.67 6.35 -28.01
C ARG A 292 3.36 6.08 -28.75
N GLY A 293 2.36 6.93 -28.49
CA GLY A 293 1.03 6.85 -29.12
C GLY A 293 0.04 5.96 -28.37
N VAL A 294 0.40 5.47 -27.18
CA VAL A 294 -0.45 4.54 -26.40
C VAL A 294 -0.95 5.18 -25.11
N MET A 295 -2.16 4.78 -24.71
CA MET A 295 -2.77 5.18 -23.46
C MET A 295 -2.23 4.36 -22.30
N SER A 296 -1.84 5.02 -21.21
CA SER A 296 -1.38 4.42 -19.97
C SER A 296 -2.09 5.00 -18.75
N LYS A 297 -1.94 4.31 -17.62
CA LYS A 297 -2.49 4.68 -16.31
C LYS A 297 -1.86 3.76 -15.26
N CYS A 298 -2.10 4.03 -13.97
CA CYS A 298 -1.82 3.05 -12.92
C CYS A 298 -2.42 1.68 -13.28
N THR A 299 -1.59 0.64 -13.22
CA THR A 299 -1.93 -0.75 -13.56
C THR A 299 -2.20 -1.61 -12.33
N MET A 300 -1.92 -1.09 -11.11
CA MET A 300 -1.83 -1.87 -9.87
C MET A 300 -0.74 -2.97 -9.92
N CYS A 301 0.35 -2.71 -10.65
CA CYS A 301 1.57 -3.55 -10.72
C CYS A 301 1.26 -5.04 -11.01
N PRO A 302 0.59 -5.38 -12.13
CA PRO A 302 0.24 -6.76 -12.47
C PRO A 302 1.46 -7.70 -12.49
N THR A 303 2.67 -7.24 -12.80
CA THR A 303 3.89 -8.07 -12.76
C THR A 303 4.19 -8.62 -11.35
N ARG A 304 3.93 -7.82 -10.30
CA ARG A 304 3.95 -8.27 -8.91
C ARG A 304 2.86 -9.31 -8.63
N GLN A 305 1.64 -9.04 -9.10
CA GLN A 305 0.49 -9.93 -8.86
C GLN A 305 0.65 -11.29 -9.55
N ASP A 306 1.32 -11.29 -10.70
CA ASP A 306 1.59 -12.47 -11.50
C ASP A 306 2.85 -13.21 -11.01
N GLY A 307 3.59 -12.61 -10.07
CA GLY A 307 4.77 -13.15 -9.39
C GLY A 307 6.05 -13.08 -10.22
N HIS A 308 6.08 -12.26 -11.27
CA HIS A 308 7.29 -12.04 -12.07
C HIS A 308 8.40 -11.40 -11.23
N MET A 309 8.04 -10.62 -10.19
CA MET A 309 9.00 -10.03 -9.25
C MET A 309 9.36 -10.94 -8.06
N GLY A 310 8.77 -12.13 -7.96
CA GLY A 310 8.86 -13.00 -6.78
C GLY A 310 7.50 -13.14 -6.08
N ASP A 311 7.26 -14.31 -5.47
CA ASP A 311 5.99 -14.61 -4.80
C ASP A 311 5.78 -13.74 -3.54
N GLU A 312 6.85 -13.18 -2.97
CA GLU A 312 6.81 -12.28 -1.82
C GLU A 312 6.15 -10.93 -2.11
N TYR A 313 6.13 -10.48 -3.38
CA TYR A 313 5.49 -9.23 -3.79
C TYR A 313 4.03 -9.40 -4.23
N ARG A 314 3.52 -10.64 -4.30
CA ARG A 314 2.11 -10.87 -4.64
C ARG A 314 1.22 -10.26 -3.56
N GLY A 315 0.18 -9.55 -3.99
CA GLY A 315 -0.72 -8.85 -3.07
C GLY A 315 -0.11 -7.57 -2.48
N THR A 316 0.98 -7.05 -3.07
CA THR A 316 1.51 -5.71 -2.76
C THR A 316 1.64 -4.84 -4.00
N THR A 317 1.87 -3.54 -3.84
CA THR A 317 2.19 -2.61 -4.93
C THR A 317 3.39 -1.74 -4.56
N ALA A 318 4.11 -1.23 -5.56
CA ALA A 318 5.25 -0.33 -5.32
C ALA A 318 4.86 0.91 -4.48
N CYS A 319 3.67 1.45 -4.72
CA CYS A 319 3.18 2.62 -3.98
C CYS A 319 2.76 2.29 -2.53
N GLU A 320 2.34 1.06 -2.24
CA GLU A 320 2.11 0.59 -0.86
C GLU A 320 3.43 0.45 -0.11
N GLU A 321 4.40 -0.31 -0.64
CA GLU A 321 5.67 -0.58 0.04
C GLU A 321 6.49 0.68 0.28
N ALA A 322 6.42 1.64 -0.63
CA ALA A 322 7.16 2.89 -0.52
C ALA A 322 6.48 3.93 0.38
N CYS A 323 5.30 3.67 0.95
CA CYS A 323 4.54 4.66 1.73
C CYS A 323 4.97 4.65 3.21
N PRO A 324 5.78 5.61 3.70
CA PRO A 324 6.27 5.55 5.08
C PRO A 324 5.15 5.65 6.14
N PRO A 325 4.07 6.45 5.93
CA PRO A 325 2.92 6.43 6.85
C PRO A 325 2.03 5.17 6.76
N GLU A 326 2.32 4.26 5.82
CA GLU A 326 1.50 3.09 5.52
C GLU A 326 0.03 3.45 5.24
N ALA A 327 -0.18 4.55 4.52
CA ALA A 327 -1.51 5.04 4.17
C ALA A 327 -2.19 4.19 3.09
N ILE A 328 -1.43 3.55 2.20
CA ILE A 328 -1.96 2.73 1.11
C ILE A 328 -1.96 1.27 1.55
N ASN A 329 -3.08 0.57 1.37
CA ASN A 329 -3.24 -0.84 1.69
C ASN A 329 -3.81 -1.55 0.47
N PHE A 330 -3.06 -2.46 -0.13
CA PHE A 330 -3.48 -3.15 -1.35
C PHE A 330 -3.75 -4.64 -1.09
N GLY A 331 -4.69 -5.22 -1.85
CA GLY A 331 -4.98 -6.64 -1.77
C GLY A 331 -6.35 -7.02 -2.34
N ASP A 332 -6.74 -8.28 -2.10
CA ASP A 332 -8.04 -8.81 -2.54
C ASP A 332 -9.17 -8.26 -1.66
N MET A 333 -10.03 -7.43 -2.25
CA MET A 333 -11.19 -6.84 -1.62
C MET A 333 -12.29 -7.87 -1.30
N ASN A 334 -12.25 -9.07 -1.87
CA ASN A 334 -13.19 -10.15 -1.54
C ASN A 334 -12.66 -11.08 -0.43
N ASP A 335 -11.37 -11.01 -0.11
CA ASP A 335 -10.76 -11.79 0.98
C ASP A 335 -10.83 -11.00 2.30
N PRO A 336 -11.64 -11.44 3.29
CA PRO A 336 -11.74 -10.75 4.58
C PRO A 336 -10.43 -10.71 5.36
N ASP A 337 -9.46 -11.57 5.05
CA ASP A 337 -8.18 -11.63 5.74
C ASP A 337 -7.08 -10.80 5.02
N SER A 338 -7.40 -10.19 3.88
CA SER A 338 -6.48 -9.31 3.16
C SER A 338 -6.18 -8.01 3.92
N LYS A 339 -5.02 -7.41 3.66
CA LYS A 339 -4.60 -6.12 4.24
C LYS A 339 -5.69 -5.03 4.15
N PRO A 340 -6.29 -4.72 2.97
CA PRO A 340 -7.31 -3.68 2.89
C PRO A 340 -8.59 -4.03 3.67
N GLN A 341 -9.02 -5.30 3.68
CA GLN A 341 -10.23 -5.71 4.40
C GLN A 341 -10.03 -5.68 5.93
N ARG A 342 -8.85 -6.09 6.41
CA ARG A 342 -8.47 -5.94 7.82
C ARG A 342 -8.43 -4.47 8.23
N TYR A 343 -7.83 -3.62 7.39
CA TYR A 343 -7.75 -2.18 7.62
C TYR A 343 -9.13 -1.53 7.74
N LEU A 344 -10.06 -1.86 6.83
CA LEU A 344 -11.44 -1.34 6.86
C LEU A 344 -12.25 -1.87 8.05
N ARG A 345 -11.99 -3.11 8.50
CA ARG A 345 -12.71 -3.71 9.61
C ARG A 345 -12.45 -2.94 10.90
N ASN A 346 -11.17 -2.68 11.20
CA ASN A 346 -10.74 -2.03 12.43
C ASN A 346 -9.65 -0.99 12.14
N VAL A 347 -10.05 0.18 11.61
CA VAL A 347 -9.12 1.27 11.25
C VAL A 347 -8.26 1.67 12.45
N VAL A 348 -8.89 1.95 13.61
CA VAL A 348 -8.19 2.40 14.82
C VAL A 348 -7.20 1.34 15.32
N GLN A 349 -7.62 0.08 15.37
CA GLN A 349 -6.76 -1.04 15.79
C GLN A 349 -5.56 -1.20 14.85
N THR A 350 -5.81 -1.25 13.54
CA THR A 350 -4.75 -1.42 12.52
C THR A 350 -3.78 -0.24 12.52
N ARG A 351 -4.29 0.97 12.78
CA ARG A 351 -3.46 2.15 12.97
C ARG A 351 -2.56 1.96 14.20
N ALA A 352 -3.14 1.62 15.34
CA ALA A 352 -2.40 1.43 16.58
C ALA A 352 -1.32 0.34 16.46
N GLU A 353 -1.64 -0.82 15.89
CA GLU A 353 -0.70 -1.91 15.61
C GLU A 353 0.55 -1.40 14.89
N ARG A 354 0.37 -0.68 13.77
CA ARG A 354 1.48 -0.13 12.97
C ARG A 354 2.29 0.96 13.65
N MET A 355 1.68 1.72 14.55
CA MET A 355 2.38 2.78 15.30
C MET A 355 3.21 2.22 16.45
N VAL A 356 2.93 1.00 16.89
CA VAL A 356 3.66 0.31 17.97
C VAL A 356 4.71 -0.63 17.39
N ASP A 357 4.50 -1.14 16.17
CA ASP A 357 5.46 -1.97 15.43
C ASP A 357 6.81 -1.23 15.29
N GLY A 358 7.85 -1.75 15.93
CA GLY A 358 9.20 -1.16 15.98
C GLY A 358 9.46 -0.09 17.06
N GLU A 359 8.44 0.38 17.78
CA GLU A 359 8.60 1.28 18.95
C GLU A 359 8.43 0.57 20.30
N SER A 360 7.94 -0.67 20.30
CA SER A 360 7.68 -1.42 21.54
C SER A 360 8.89 -2.30 21.90
N PRO A 361 9.54 -2.07 23.05
CA PRO A 361 10.16 -3.17 23.77
C PRO A 361 8.98 -4.07 24.15
N ASN A 362 8.96 -5.31 23.67
CA ASN A 362 7.90 -6.25 24.04
C ASN A 362 7.77 -6.32 25.57
N ARG A 363 6.59 -6.74 26.06
CA ARG A 363 6.25 -7.12 27.45
C ARG A 363 7.42 -7.54 28.38
N GLU A 364 8.38 -8.32 27.92
CA GLU A 364 9.53 -8.81 28.69
C GLU A 364 10.57 -7.68 28.94
N ASN A 365 10.85 -6.87 27.93
CA ASN A 365 11.96 -5.92 27.88
C ASN A 365 11.78 -4.70 28.82
N VAL A 366 10.53 -4.21 28.99
CA VAL A 366 10.26 -3.06 29.89
C VAL A 366 10.44 -3.47 31.35
N GLN A 367 10.00 -4.69 31.71
CA GLN A 367 10.16 -5.20 33.07
C GLN A 367 11.65 -5.41 33.39
N GLU A 368 12.40 -5.99 32.47
CA GLU A 368 13.86 -6.18 32.61
C GLU A 368 14.60 -4.84 32.78
N SER A 369 14.17 -3.80 32.07
CA SER A 369 14.73 -2.45 32.21
C SER A 369 14.49 -1.85 33.61
N TYR A 370 13.31 -2.05 34.19
CA TYR A 370 13.02 -1.62 35.57
C TYR A 370 13.77 -2.47 36.60
N ASP A 371 13.83 -3.79 36.40
CA ASP A 371 14.55 -4.71 37.29
C ASP A 371 16.05 -4.37 37.33
N PHE A 372 16.65 -4.00 36.18
CA PHE A 372 18.02 -3.51 36.10
C PHE A 372 18.24 -2.24 36.94
N LEU A 373 17.39 -1.22 36.77
CA LEU A 373 17.48 0.03 37.55
C LEU A 373 17.26 -0.18 39.06
N GLU A 374 16.53 -1.24 39.45
CA GLU A 374 16.32 -1.62 40.84
C GLU A 374 17.44 -2.52 41.42
N GLY A 375 18.40 -2.94 40.59
CA GLY A 375 19.58 -3.72 40.98
C GLY A 375 19.42 -5.24 40.87
N ASP A 376 18.37 -5.73 40.20
CA ASP A 376 18.18 -7.14 39.87
C ASP A 376 18.80 -7.43 38.48
N ILE A 377 20.12 -7.55 38.46
CA ILE A 377 20.96 -7.67 37.24
C ILE A 377 20.84 -9.05 36.55
N GLU A 378 20.29 -10.07 37.25
CA GLU A 378 20.11 -11.45 36.73
C GLU A 378 19.11 -11.57 35.56
N LEU A 379 18.42 -10.48 35.17
CA LEU A 379 17.33 -10.50 34.19
C LEU A 379 17.53 -9.60 32.96
N LEU A 380 18.67 -8.92 32.81
CA LEU A 380 18.91 -8.14 31.58
C LEU A 380 19.14 -9.05 30.37
N ASP A 381 18.20 -9.10 29.42
CA ASP A 381 18.54 -9.50 28.05
C ASP A 381 19.24 -8.32 27.36
N MET A 382 20.58 -8.33 27.40
CA MET A 382 21.44 -7.22 27.01
C MET A 382 21.50 -6.94 25.48
N GLU A 383 20.65 -7.59 24.68
CA GLU A 383 20.55 -7.40 23.22
C GLU A 383 20.00 -6.01 22.82
N TYR A 384 19.46 -5.21 23.75
CA TYR A 384 18.64 -4.02 23.43
C TYR A 384 19.14 -2.68 23.98
N LEU A 385 20.38 -2.58 24.45
CA LEU A 385 21.00 -1.28 24.71
C LEU A 385 21.42 -0.64 23.38
N GLU A 386 20.67 0.37 22.94
CA GLU A 386 20.95 1.09 21.67
C GLU A 386 22.36 1.71 21.61
N ASP A 387 23.04 1.90 22.76
CA ASP A 387 24.33 2.59 22.88
C ASP A 387 25.31 1.96 23.91
N GLY A 388 25.26 0.65 24.18
CA GLY A 388 26.22 -0.03 25.06
C GLY A 388 26.78 -1.30 24.41
N ASP A 389 28.10 -1.44 24.33
CA ASP A 389 28.71 -2.69 23.89
C ASP A 389 28.43 -3.75 24.97
N HIS A 390 27.61 -4.75 24.61
CA HIS A 390 27.18 -5.85 25.47
C HIS A 390 28.34 -6.41 26.29
N ASP A 391 29.47 -6.59 25.61
CA ASP A 391 30.65 -7.24 26.15
C ASP A 391 31.36 -6.34 27.19
N GLU A 392 31.31 -5.01 27.02
CA GLU A 392 31.88 -4.05 27.98
C GLU A 392 31.12 -4.05 29.31
N ILE A 393 29.78 -4.11 29.25
CA ILE A 393 28.93 -4.12 30.44
C ILE A 393 29.10 -5.44 31.19
N GLU A 394 29.14 -6.56 30.47
CA GLU A 394 29.38 -7.88 31.04
C GLU A 394 30.73 -7.93 31.79
N ALA A 395 31.80 -7.40 31.16
CA ALA A 395 33.11 -7.29 31.76
C ALA A 395 33.12 -6.39 33.02
N ALA A 396 32.43 -5.25 32.97
CA ALA A 396 32.34 -4.32 34.09
C ALA A 396 31.61 -4.93 35.31
N LEU A 397 30.47 -5.60 35.07
CA LEU A 397 29.69 -6.29 36.10
C LEU A 397 30.48 -7.41 36.77
N PHE A 398 31.26 -8.16 35.98
CA PHE A 398 32.16 -9.19 36.50
C PHE A 398 33.24 -8.60 37.42
N ILE A 399 33.87 -7.47 37.03
CA ILE A 399 34.88 -6.80 37.86
C ILE A 399 34.29 -6.28 39.17
N GLN A 400 33.07 -5.76 39.15
CA GLN A 400 32.37 -5.33 40.38
C GLN A 400 31.92 -6.49 41.27
N GLY A 401 31.95 -7.73 40.75
CA GLY A 401 31.51 -8.93 41.45
C GLY A 401 29.99 -9.09 41.49
N GLU A 402 29.29 -8.43 40.58
CA GLU A 402 27.84 -8.53 40.37
C GLU A 402 27.50 -9.66 39.37
N LEU A 403 28.49 -10.15 38.61
CA LEU A 403 28.37 -11.30 37.71
C LEU A 403 29.38 -12.40 38.07
N ASP A 404 28.93 -13.65 38.11
CA ASP A 404 29.78 -14.81 38.38
C ASP A 404 30.48 -15.30 37.10
N ALA A 405 31.70 -15.84 37.23
CA ALA A 405 32.47 -16.35 36.08
C ALA A 405 31.80 -17.49 35.30
N ASP A 406 30.87 -18.22 35.93
CA ASP A 406 30.13 -19.31 35.26
C ASP A 406 29.02 -18.77 34.33
N ASP A 407 28.67 -17.48 34.48
CA ASP A 407 27.62 -16.79 33.72
C ASP A 407 28.19 -15.82 32.66
N LEU A 408 29.52 -15.73 32.54
CA LEU A 408 30.19 -15.00 31.47
C LEU A 408 30.03 -15.72 30.11
N SER A 409 29.67 -14.95 29.08
CA SER A 409 29.71 -15.34 27.67
C SER A 409 31.12 -15.23 27.07
N LEU A 410 31.97 -14.39 27.68
CA LEU A 410 33.34 -14.09 27.27
C LEU A 410 34.36 -15.12 27.79
N ASP A 411 35.35 -15.46 26.98
CA ASP A 411 36.52 -16.20 27.47
C ASP A 411 37.58 -15.31 28.14
N ASP A 412 38.56 -15.91 28.84
CA ASP A 412 39.59 -15.16 29.59
C ASP A 412 40.41 -14.21 28.70
N GLU A 413 40.58 -14.50 27.39
CA GLU A 413 41.33 -13.66 26.45
C GLU A 413 40.46 -12.48 25.99
N GLU A 414 39.21 -12.76 25.63
CA GLU A 414 38.21 -11.75 25.23
C GLU A 414 37.93 -10.76 26.37
N LEU A 415 37.64 -11.28 27.58
CA LEU A 415 37.39 -10.48 28.78
C LEU A 415 38.54 -9.51 29.06
N ARG A 416 39.78 -9.98 28.91
CA ARG A 416 40.96 -9.15 29.10
C ARG A 416 41.08 -8.06 28.04
N GLU A 417 40.84 -8.37 26.77
CA GLU A 417 40.90 -7.38 25.70
C GLU A 417 39.86 -6.27 25.89
N ILE A 418 38.63 -6.63 26.26
CA ILE A 418 37.55 -5.68 26.53
C ILE A 418 37.89 -4.76 27.70
N VAL A 419 38.40 -5.30 28.80
CA VAL A 419 38.83 -4.48 29.94
C VAL A 419 39.94 -3.52 29.54
N ILE A 420 40.88 -3.92 28.67
CA ILE A 420 41.90 -3.01 28.15
C ILE A 420 41.28 -1.90 27.30
N ASP A 421 40.25 -2.20 26.49
CA ASP A 421 39.58 -1.21 25.65
C ASP A 421 38.81 -0.18 26.49
N ILE A 422 38.06 -0.62 27.51
CA ILE A 422 37.39 0.26 28.49
C ILE A 422 38.40 1.22 29.13
N LEU A 423 39.54 0.69 29.59
CA LEU A 423 40.58 1.50 30.21
C LEU A 423 41.24 2.45 29.20
N GLY A 424 41.44 2.01 27.96
CA GLY A 424 41.99 2.82 26.86
C GLY A 424 41.07 3.97 26.43
N GLY A 425 39.76 3.84 26.65
CA GLY A 425 38.77 4.88 26.44
C GLY A 425 38.72 5.95 27.54
N ALA A 426 39.35 5.71 28.70
CA ALA A 426 39.30 6.61 29.84
C ALA A 426 40.29 7.78 29.69
N ASP A 427 39.77 9.02 29.63
CA ASP A 427 40.58 10.25 29.56
C ASP A 427 41.67 10.33 30.67
N ALA A 428 41.40 9.76 31.84
CA ALA A 428 42.33 9.77 32.98
C ALA A 428 43.54 8.84 32.79
N LEU A 429 43.47 7.90 31.84
CA LEU A 429 44.50 6.89 31.55
C LEU A 429 45.16 7.11 30.17
N GLU A 430 44.86 8.21 29.48
CA GLU A 430 45.33 8.50 28.11
C GLU A 430 46.87 8.51 27.95
N ASP A 431 47.59 8.74 29.04
CA ASP A 431 49.05 8.82 29.08
C ASP A 431 49.72 7.43 29.19
N LEU A 432 48.97 6.35 29.42
CA LEU A 432 49.47 4.98 29.55
C LEU A 432 49.61 4.29 28.20
N ASP A 433 50.63 3.45 28.06
CA ASP A 433 50.76 2.57 26.90
C ASP A 433 50.02 1.22 27.07
N GLU A 434 49.94 0.46 25.99
CA GLU A 434 49.22 -0.82 25.94
C GLU A 434 49.75 -1.86 26.94
N GLU A 435 51.04 -1.81 27.30
CA GLU A 435 51.64 -2.70 28.31
C GLU A 435 51.22 -2.29 29.73
N GLU A 436 51.13 -0.98 29.97
CA GLU A 436 50.67 -0.39 31.24
C GLU A 436 49.16 -0.61 31.45
N LEU A 437 48.33 -0.41 30.42
CA LEU A 437 46.89 -0.72 30.45
C LEU A 437 46.65 -2.23 30.66
N GLY A 438 47.44 -3.07 29.99
CA GLY A 438 47.37 -4.52 30.18
C GLY A 438 47.72 -4.96 31.60
N THR A 439 48.61 -4.24 32.29
CA THR A 439 48.95 -4.49 33.69
C THR A 439 47.80 -4.08 34.62
N LEU A 440 47.11 -2.97 34.35
CA LEU A 440 45.92 -2.56 35.10
C LEU A 440 44.77 -3.54 34.93
N ALA A 441 44.52 -4.01 33.70
CA ALA A 441 43.53 -5.04 33.42
C ALA A 441 43.81 -6.34 34.21
N ASP A 442 45.08 -6.79 34.25
CA ASP A 442 45.49 -7.95 35.06
C ASP A 442 45.22 -7.77 36.56
N ILE A 443 45.40 -6.55 37.07
CA ILE A 443 45.14 -6.26 38.48
C ILE A 443 43.63 -6.32 38.76
N LEU A 444 42.79 -5.78 37.87
CA LEU A 444 41.33 -5.81 38.00
C LEU A 444 40.79 -7.24 37.92
N LEU A 445 41.33 -8.07 37.03
CA LEU A 445 40.97 -9.48 36.88
C LEU A 445 41.55 -10.39 38.00
N GLY A 446 42.45 -9.85 38.83
CA GLY A 446 43.07 -10.60 39.93
C GLY A 446 44.23 -11.51 39.52
N ASP A 447 44.75 -11.35 38.30
CA ASP A 447 45.88 -12.09 37.74
C ASP A 447 47.25 -11.49 38.09
N ALA A 448 47.28 -10.23 38.56
CA ALA A 448 48.48 -9.53 39.02
C ALA A 448 48.38 -8.97 40.46
N ASP A 449 49.52 -8.60 41.05
CA ASP A 449 49.58 -8.03 42.41
C ASP A 449 49.37 -6.51 42.34
N GLU A 450 48.62 -5.95 43.29
CA GLU A 450 48.34 -4.51 43.38
C GLU A 450 49.61 -3.63 43.42
N GLY A 451 50.76 -4.20 43.82
CA GLY A 451 52.04 -3.50 43.87
C GLY A 451 52.66 -3.15 42.51
N ASP A 452 52.09 -3.64 41.41
CA ASP A 452 52.63 -3.47 40.05
C ASP A 452 52.07 -2.23 39.30
N ALA A 453 51.09 -1.51 39.88
CA ALA A 453 50.54 -0.26 39.33
C ALA A 453 50.53 0.90 40.34
N ASP A 454 50.46 2.15 39.85
CA ASP A 454 50.28 3.32 40.70
C ASP A 454 48.88 3.32 41.34
N ALA A 455 48.78 3.88 42.55
CA ALA A 455 47.52 3.91 43.27
C ALA A 455 46.50 4.85 42.60
N ASP A 456 46.97 5.94 41.99
CA ASP A 456 46.13 6.91 41.27
C ASP A 456 45.61 6.28 39.96
N ASP A 457 46.46 5.55 39.22
CA ASP A 457 46.06 4.84 37.98
C ASP A 457 45.03 3.74 38.27
N ARG A 458 45.18 3.02 39.39
CA ARG A 458 44.21 2.01 39.82
C ARG A 458 42.87 2.61 40.23
N GLU A 459 42.87 3.78 40.87
CA GLU A 459 41.63 4.51 41.18
C GLU A 459 40.93 4.92 39.89
N ALA A 460 41.66 5.51 38.93
CA ALA A 460 41.14 5.86 37.62
C ALA A 460 40.62 4.65 36.82
N ALA A 461 41.27 3.49 36.94
CA ALA A 461 40.82 2.25 36.30
C ALA A 461 39.49 1.74 36.88
N ASN A 462 39.29 1.79 38.21
CA ASN A 462 38.00 1.44 38.80
C ASN A 462 36.91 2.46 38.43
N ASP A 463 37.23 3.75 38.41
CA ASP A 463 36.30 4.80 37.98
C ASP A 463 35.86 4.61 36.51
N ALA A 464 36.76 4.13 35.65
CA ALA A 464 36.44 3.80 34.26
C ALA A 464 35.47 2.62 34.14
N ILE A 465 35.66 1.56 34.93
CA ILE A 465 34.74 0.42 35.00
C ILE A 465 33.36 0.87 35.52
N ASP A 466 33.33 1.64 36.60
CA ASP A 466 32.08 2.16 37.17
C ASP A 466 31.32 3.07 36.18
N ALA A 467 32.05 3.80 35.33
CA ALA A 467 31.47 4.66 34.32
C ALA A 467 30.74 3.87 33.22
N VAL A 468 31.19 2.67 32.85
CA VAL A 468 30.50 1.81 31.87
C VAL A 468 29.09 1.48 32.36
N ILE A 469 28.97 1.01 33.61
CA ILE A 469 27.67 0.65 34.21
C ILE A 469 26.81 1.90 34.40
N THR A 470 27.37 3.00 34.90
CA THR A 470 26.63 4.26 35.08
C THR A 470 26.08 4.78 33.75
N ASN A 471 26.85 4.70 32.66
CA ASN A 471 26.40 5.11 31.34
C ASN A 471 25.30 4.18 30.80
N ALA A 472 25.39 2.87 31.07
CA ALA A 472 24.33 1.90 30.73
C ALA A 472 23.04 2.19 31.51
N GLU A 473 23.11 2.42 32.82
CA GLU A 473 21.98 2.84 33.67
C GLU A 473 21.35 4.14 33.16
N ASP A 474 22.15 5.15 32.83
CA ASP A 474 21.68 6.41 32.25
C ASP A 474 21.00 6.18 30.89
N GLY A 475 21.52 5.27 30.07
CA GLY A 475 20.92 4.86 28.79
C GLY A 475 19.54 4.24 28.99
N VAL A 476 19.42 3.26 29.88
CA VAL A 476 18.14 2.61 30.23
C VAL A 476 17.17 3.62 30.84
N GLN A 477 17.62 4.48 31.75
CA GLN A 477 16.77 5.51 32.36
C GLN A 477 16.27 6.52 31.33
N ASN A 478 17.06 6.88 30.32
CA ASN A 478 16.59 7.75 29.22
C ASN A 478 15.49 7.09 28.39
N VAL A 479 15.57 5.76 28.20
CA VAL A 479 14.54 4.96 27.53
C VAL A 479 13.27 4.93 28.39
N VAL A 480 13.38 4.62 29.69
CA VAL A 480 12.27 4.64 30.65
C VAL A 480 11.60 6.01 30.73
N ASP A 481 12.39 7.09 30.88
CA ASP A 481 11.89 8.47 30.94
C ASP A 481 11.15 8.86 29.64
N ARG A 482 11.65 8.40 28.48
CA ARG A 482 10.97 8.61 27.19
C ARG A 482 9.60 7.92 27.19
N TYR A 483 9.49 6.70 27.71
CA TYR A 483 8.21 6.00 27.84
C TYR A 483 7.27 6.69 28.83
N GLU A 484 7.72 6.99 30.05
CA GLU A 484 6.89 7.64 31.08
C GLU A 484 6.47 9.08 30.72
N SER A 485 7.16 9.72 29.77
CA SER A 485 6.81 11.07 29.30
C SER A 485 5.59 11.11 28.36
N ARG A 486 5.18 9.96 27.78
CA ARG A 486 4.02 9.89 26.87
C ARG A 486 2.72 9.86 27.68
N GLU A 487 1.66 10.51 27.15
CA GLU A 487 0.33 10.43 27.77
C GLU A 487 -0.29 9.01 27.65
N ILE A 488 0.12 8.26 26.61
CA ILE A 488 -0.20 6.86 26.37
C ILE A 488 1.08 6.19 25.86
N THR A 489 1.48 5.09 26.48
CA THR A 489 2.69 4.33 26.15
C THR A 489 2.41 3.25 25.09
N PRO A 490 3.40 2.87 24.25
CA PRO A 490 3.24 1.75 23.30
C PRO A 490 2.79 0.45 23.97
N ALA A 491 3.22 0.22 25.21
CA ALA A 491 2.85 -0.97 25.95
C ALA A 491 1.38 -0.95 26.44
N GLU A 492 0.82 0.22 26.82
CA GLU A 492 -0.63 0.37 27.06
C GLU A 492 -1.45 0.13 25.78
N VAL A 493 -0.89 0.48 24.62
CA VAL A 493 -1.52 0.22 23.32
C VAL A 493 -1.49 -1.28 23.00
N GLU A 494 -0.36 -1.95 23.21
CA GLU A 494 -0.23 -3.41 23.04
C GLU A 494 -1.17 -4.18 23.97
N GLU A 495 -1.24 -3.79 25.26
CA GLU A 495 -2.21 -4.34 26.21
C GLU A 495 -3.65 -4.13 25.72
N SER A 496 -3.95 -2.95 25.17
CA SER A 496 -5.28 -2.66 24.60
C SER A 496 -5.59 -3.53 23.38
N LEU A 497 -4.61 -3.78 22.50
CA LEU A 497 -4.75 -4.67 21.35
C LEU A 497 -5.04 -6.11 21.78
N LEU A 498 -4.26 -6.65 22.73
CA LEU A 498 -4.44 -7.99 23.28
C LEU A 498 -5.84 -8.20 23.88
N ILE A 499 -6.33 -7.19 24.63
CA ILE A 499 -7.67 -7.22 25.22
C ILE A 499 -8.76 -7.29 24.14
N LEU A 500 -8.62 -6.52 23.06
CA LEU A 500 -9.60 -6.51 21.96
C LEU A 500 -9.56 -7.78 21.10
N ASP A 501 -8.40 -8.43 20.99
CA ASP A 501 -8.26 -9.74 20.33
C ASP A 501 -8.72 -10.91 21.21
N GLY A 502 -9.10 -10.64 22.46
CA GLY A 502 -9.62 -11.63 23.40
C GLY A 502 -8.53 -12.47 24.07
N GLU A 503 -7.29 -11.98 24.11
CA GLU A 503 -6.19 -12.59 24.85
C GLU A 503 -6.21 -12.11 26.32
N GLU A 504 -6.14 -13.05 27.27
CA GLU A 504 -6.75 -12.89 28.61
C GLU A 504 -5.81 -12.41 29.74
N GLU A 505 -4.59 -11.94 29.51
CA GLU A 505 -3.69 -11.55 30.63
C GLU A 505 -3.17 -10.10 30.59
N PRO A 506 -3.86 -9.15 31.26
CA PRO A 506 -3.36 -7.79 31.49
C PRO A 506 -2.14 -7.81 32.43
N TRP A 507 -1.14 -6.99 32.16
CA TRP A 507 0.19 -7.03 32.80
C TRP A 507 0.46 -5.86 33.76
N VAL A 508 -0.22 -4.71 33.63
CA VAL A 508 0.09 -3.53 34.46
C VAL A 508 -0.87 -3.34 35.63
N SER A 509 -0.47 -3.83 36.81
CA SER A 509 -0.96 -3.41 38.14
C SER A 509 -2.44 -3.65 38.50
N GLU A 510 -2.78 -3.55 39.78
CA GLU A 510 -4.17 -3.55 40.28
C GLU A 510 -5.04 -2.38 39.72
N ASP A 511 -4.45 -1.48 38.89
CA ASP A 511 -5.07 -0.31 38.26
C ASP A 511 -5.03 -0.31 36.70
N GLY A 512 -4.64 -1.42 36.03
CA GLY A 512 -4.48 -1.50 34.56
C GLY A 512 -5.76 -1.51 33.71
N ILE A 513 -5.60 -1.57 32.38
CA ILE A 513 -6.70 -1.68 31.42
C ILE A 513 -7.33 -3.07 31.57
N THR A 514 -8.58 -3.15 32.00
CA THR A 514 -9.22 -4.43 32.36
C THR A 514 -10.47 -4.73 31.53
N ASP A 515 -10.82 -3.85 30.60
CA ASP A 515 -12.03 -3.98 29.80
C ASP A 515 -11.86 -3.40 28.39
N GLU A 516 -12.57 -4.01 27.44
CA GLU A 516 -12.56 -3.63 26.01
C GLU A 516 -12.90 -2.15 25.78
N SER A 517 -13.74 -1.54 26.62
CA SER A 517 -14.13 -0.14 26.45
C SER A 517 -13.02 0.83 26.83
N THR A 518 -12.21 0.48 27.83
CA THR A 518 -11.02 1.26 28.20
C THR A 518 -9.93 1.06 27.16
N ALA A 519 -9.69 -0.18 26.72
CA ALA A 519 -8.76 -0.49 25.64
C ALA A 519 -9.08 0.30 24.36
N GLN A 520 -10.34 0.29 23.92
CA GLN A 520 -10.78 1.07 22.76
C GLN A 520 -10.51 2.58 22.91
N GLN A 521 -10.73 3.16 24.10
CA GLN A 521 -10.45 4.58 24.34
C GLN A 521 -8.96 4.90 24.28
N VAL A 522 -8.10 3.99 24.76
CA VAL A 522 -6.64 4.14 24.65
C VAL A 522 -6.23 4.11 23.19
N LEU A 523 -6.73 3.15 22.41
CA LEU A 523 -6.45 3.09 20.97
C LEU A 523 -6.93 4.34 20.22
N GLU A 524 -8.14 4.83 20.50
CA GLU A 524 -8.67 6.04 19.86
C GLU A 524 -7.89 7.30 20.22
N ALA A 525 -7.42 7.40 21.47
CA ALA A 525 -6.59 8.52 21.90
C ALA A 525 -5.17 8.47 21.31
N TYR A 526 -4.64 7.26 21.09
CA TYR A 526 -3.30 7.04 20.53
C TYR A 526 -3.26 7.15 19.00
N ALA A 527 -4.17 6.45 18.33
CA ALA A 527 -4.18 6.25 16.87
C ALA A 527 -5.23 7.10 16.14
N GLY A 528 -6.00 7.91 16.86
CA GLY A 528 -7.13 8.67 16.33
C GLY A 528 -8.44 7.87 16.37
N GLY A 529 -9.56 8.58 16.37
CA GLY A 529 -10.90 7.99 16.44
C GLY A 529 -11.33 7.27 15.16
N GLU A 530 -12.56 6.73 15.17
CA GLU A 530 -13.17 6.16 13.97
C GLU A 530 -13.16 7.18 12.82
N ALA A 531 -12.71 6.71 11.66
CA ALA A 531 -12.70 7.49 10.44
C ALA A 531 -13.88 7.09 9.54
N SER A 532 -14.47 8.08 8.86
CA SER A 532 -15.43 7.79 7.79
C SER A 532 -14.74 7.05 6.66
N THR A 533 -15.53 6.34 5.85
CA THR A 533 -15.05 5.77 4.60
C THR A 533 -15.91 6.25 3.44
N PHE A 534 -15.29 6.41 2.28
CA PHE A 534 -16.00 6.78 1.05
C PHE A 534 -15.33 6.19 -0.18
N LYS A 535 -16.08 6.15 -1.28
CA LYS A 535 -15.59 5.84 -2.62
C LYS A 535 -15.71 7.10 -3.46
N LEU A 536 -14.61 7.50 -4.11
CA LEU A 536 -14.58 8.73 -4.89
C LEU A 536 -15.57 8.64 -6.06
N LEU A 537 -16.44 9.65 -6.21
CA LEU A 537 -17.45 9.74 -7.28
C LEU A 537 -18.37 8.50 -7.38
N GLU A 538 -18.76 7.92 -6.23
CA GLU A 538 -19.62 6.74 -6.17
C GLU A 538 -20.95 6.93 -6.94
N GLU A 539 -21.47 8.15 -6.98
CA GLU A 539 -22.70 8.54 -7.70
C GLU A 539 -22.60 8.41 -9.24
N VAL A 540 -21.39 8.30 -9.80
CA VAL A 540 -21.18 8.05 -11.23
C VAL A 540 -21.46 6.57 -11.59
N GLY A 541 -21.51 5.68 -10.59
CA GLY A 541 -21.87 4.29 -10.76
C GLY A 541 -20.78 3.40 -11.33
N THR A 542 -19.52 3.86 -11.42
CA THR A 542 -18.42 3.04 -11.96
C THR A 542 -18.01 1.87 -11.05
N ASN A 543 -18.51 1.82 -9.82
CA ASN A 543 -18.10 0.89 -8.77
C ASN A 543 -16.57 0.81 -8.59
N PRO A 544 -15.92 1.87 -8.06
CA PRO A 544 -14.47 1.91 -7.91
C PRO A 544 -13.96 0.87 -6.90
N ASN A 545 -12.77 0.34 -7.15
CA ASN A 545 -12.06 -0.62 -6.29
C ASN A 545 -11.01 0.05 -5.40
N VAL A 546 -11.13 1.36 -5.19
CA VAL A 546 -10.36 2.11 -4.20
C VAL A 546 -11.33 2.70 -3.19
N THR A 547 -11.09 2.42 -1.91
CA THR A 547 -11.86 2.95 -0.79
C THR A 547 -10.96 3.88 0.02
N TYR A 548 -11.48 5.03 0.41
CA TYR A 548 -10.75 6.01 1.20
C TYR A 548 -11.19 5.93 2.65
N VAL A 549 -10.24 6.07 3.57
CA VAL A 549 -10.45 6.25 5.00
C VAL A 549 -10.16 7.72 5.33
N GLY A 550 -11.07 8.35 6.06
CA GLY A 550 -11.09 9.79 6.31
C GLY A 550 -12.27 10.46 5.62
N ASN A 551 -12.32 11.79 5.71
CA ASN A 551 -13.38 12.58 5.08
C ASN A 551 -13.06 12.84 3.61
N GLU A 552 -14.08 12.84 2.74
CA GLU A 552 -13.93 13.37 1.38
C GLU A 552 -13.74 14.88 1.44
N PRO A 553 -12.89 15.48 0.59
CA PRO A 553 -12.80 16.94 0.49
C PRO A 553 -14.19 17.54 0.22
N GLY A 554 -14.56 18.54 1.01
CA GLY A 554 -15.83 19.24 0.89
C GLY A 554 -15.96 19.98 -0.45
N PRO A 555 -17.19 20.31 -0.88
CA PRO A 555 -17.42 21.03 -2.13
C PRO A 555 -16.86 22.47 -2.13
N GLU A 556 -16.64 23.05 -0.96
CA GLU A 556 -16.01 24.37 -0.80
C GLU A 556 -14.50 24.27 -0.48
N ALA A 557 -13.93 23.07 -0.51
CA ALA A 557 -12.49 22.89 -0.29
C ALA A 557 -11.70 23.55 -1.41
N GLU A 558 -10.57 24.16 -1.07
CA GLU A 558 -9.65 24.74 -2.04
C GLU A 558 -8.43 23.83 -2.18
N GLN A 559 -8.04 23.49 -3.41
CA GLN A 559 -6.77 22.81 -3.64
C GLN A 559 -5.61 23.75 -3.30
N VAL A 560 -4.61 23.25 -2.60
CA VAL A 560 -3.44 24.01 -2.14
C VAL A 560 -2.16 23.27 -2.47
N ASP A 561 -1.03 23.99 -2.47
CA ASP A 561 0.27 23.32 -2.59
C ASP A 561 0.52 22.40 -1.38
N GLY A 562 0.97 21.19 -1.69
CA GLY A 562 1.37 20.18 -0.72
C GLY A 562 2.67 20.52 0.02
N PRO A 563 3.02 19.71 1.05
CA PRO A 563 4.24 19.94 1.83
C PRO A 563 5.52 19.65 1.05
N VAL A 564 5.45 18.79 0.02
CA VAL A 564 6.53 18.46 -0.91
C VAL A 564 6.07 18.83 -2.31
N ALA A 565 6.88 19.60 -3.04
CA ALA A 565 6.59 19.86 -4.45
C ALA A 565 7.07 18.67 -5.31
N TYR A 566 6.35 18.37 -6.39
CA TYR A 566 6.78 17.34 -7.36
C TYR A 566 8.21 17.59 -7.86
N SER A 567 8.59 18.86 -8.06
CA SER A 567 9.96 19.23 -8.46
C SER A 567 11.04 18.82 -7.46
N ASP A 568 10.70 18.71 -6.17
CA ASP A 568 11.65 18.35 -5.12
C ASP A 568 12.04 16.87 -5.19
N ILE A 569 11.16 16.03 -5.73
CA ILE A 569 11.41 14.60 -6.00
C ILE A 569 11.80 14.33 -7.46
N GLY A 570 12.21 15.37 -8.19
CA GLY A 570 12.61 15.25 -9.60
C GLY A 570 11.44 14.98 -10.56
N GLN A 571 10.19 15.17 -10.11
CA GLN A 571 8.99 15.01 -10.92
C GLN A 571 8.51 16.35 -11.47
N THR A 572 7.72 16.25 -12.54
CA THR A 572 6.95 17.40 -13.03
C THR A 572 5.48 17.17 -12.70
N ASP A 573 4.84 18.18 -12.13
CA ASP A 573 3.39 18.16 -11.96
C ASP A 573 2.73 18.68 -13.23
N ASN A 574 2.41 17.77 -14.15
CA ASN A 574 1.72 18.12 -15.39
C ASN A 574 0.24 18.51 -15.16
N ARG A 575 -0.27 18.50 -13.90
CA ARG A 575 -1.60 19.04 -13.56
C ARG A 575 -1.69 20.55 -13.70
N LYS A 576 -0.58 21.28 -13.48
CA LYS A 576 -0.58 22.77 -13.51
C LYS A 576 -0.92 23.36 -14.88
N ASP A 577 -0.95 22.53 -15.91
CA ASP A 577 -1.40 22.91 -17.24
C ASP A 577 -2.83 22.41 -17.57
N VAL A 578 -3.52 21.64 -16.69
CA VAL A 578 -4.81 20.96 -17.03
C VAL A 578 -5.82 20.72 -15.85
N LEU A 579 -5.51 20.75 -14.55
CA LEU A 579 -6.41 20.18 -13.50
C LEU A 579 -6.72 21.05 -12.26
N ASP A 580 -6.18 22.27 -12.19
CA ASP A 580 -6.05 23.01 -10.91
C ASP A 580 -7.34 23.60 -10.30
N GLU A 581 -8.53 23.51 -10.93
CA GLU A 581 -9.73 24.20 -10.41
C GLU A 581 -10.99 23.33 -10.17
N SER A 582 -11.04 22.06 -10.63
CA SER A 582 -12.33 21.37 -10.76
C SER A 582 -12.48 20.01 -10.04
N THR A 583 -11.53 19.63 -9.20
CA THR A 583 -11.58 18.32 -8.52
C THR A 583 -12.48 18.31 -7.27
N VAL A 584 -12.85 19.49 -6.76
CA VAL A 584 -13.82 19.67 -5.66
C VAL A 584 -14.81 20.74 -6.10
N GLY A 585 -16.05 20.31 -6.39
CA GLY A 585 -16.88 20.99 -7.37
C GLY A 585 -17.48 22.33 -6.95
N ASP A 586 -17.52 23.27 -7.90
CA ASP A 586 -18.56 24.30 -7.99
C ASP A 586 -19.86 23.68 -8.57
N PHE A 587 -20.33 22.59 -7.95
CA PHE A 587 -21.66 22.06 -8.24
C PHE A 587 -22.65 22.78 -7.33
N GLY A 588 -23.33 23.78 -7.91
CA GLY A 588 -24.40 24.55 -7.29
C GLY A 588 -25.64 23.74 -6.91
N VAL A 589 -25.49 22.73 -6.06
CA VAL A 589 -26.56 21.98 -5.42
C VAL A 589 -26.56 22.30 -3.92
N SER A 590 -27.34 23.31 -3.54
CA SER A 590 -27.91 23.36 -2.19
C SER A 590 -28.72 22.08 -1.97
N LEU A 591 -28.51 21.41 -0.83
CA LEU A 591 -29.39 20.38 -0.24
C LEU A 591 -30.88 20.53 -0.60
#